data_AF-A0A5B8IX82-F1
#
_entry.id   AF-A0A5B8IX82-F1
#
_cell.length_a   1.000
_cell.length_b   1.000
_cell.length_c   1.000
_cell.angle_alpha   90.00
_cell.angle_beta   90.00
_cell.angle_gamma   90.00
#
_symmetry.space_group_name_H-M   'P 1'
#
loop_
_entity.id
_entity.type
_entity.pdbx_description
1 polymer ?
#
loop_
_entity_poly.entity_id
_entity_poly.type
_entity_poly.pdbx_seq_one_letter_code
_entity_poly.pdbx_strand_id
1 'polypeptide(L)' 'MTRKVVSLSKIRKARARNEKRATADANAVKFGRSKAKRDLDHARQRQSEDRLDAHRKDDTE' A
#
# COMPACT_ATOMS: atom_id res chain seq x y z
N MET A 1 46.32 -16.13 4.08
CA MET A 1 45.36 -15.09 4.50
C MET A 1 44.73 -14.45 3.26
N THR A 2 43.69 -15.06 2.68
CA THR A 2 43.04 -14.54 1.47
C THR A 2 42.15 -13.35 1.82
N ARG A 3 42.54 -12.14 1.40
CA ARG A 3 41.70 -10.94 1.51
C ARG A 3 40.43 -11.17 0.68
N LYS A 4 39.29 -11.24 1.35
CA LYS A 4 37.97 -11.38 0.71
C LYS A 4 37.74 -10.14 -0.17
N VAL A 5 37.79 -10.30 -1.49
CA VAL A 5 37.45 -9.22 -2.43
C VAL A 5 35.95 -8.98 -2.33
N VAL A 6 35.56 -7.88 -1.68
CA VAL A 6 34.15 -7.56 -1.49
C VAL A 6 33.65 -6.78 -2.70
N SER A 7 32.66 -7.33 -3.40
CA SER A 7 32.07 -6.65 -4.57
C SER A 7 31.27 -5.42 -4.12
N LEU A 8 31.70 -4.25 -4.59
CA LEU A 8 31.01 -2.96 -4.35
C LEU A 8 29.54 -2.99 -4.84
N SER A 9 29.27 -3.70 -5.93
CA SER A 9 27.91 -3.86 -6.48
C SER A 9 27.00 -4.63 -5.53
N LYS A 10 27.52 -5.65 -4.83
CA LYS A 10 26.74 -6.40 -3.83
C LYS A 10 26.36 -5.51 -2.64
N ILE A 11 27.29 -4.67 -2.19
CA ILE A 11 27.05 -3.71 -1.11
C ILE A 11 26.00 -2.67 -1.52
N ARG A 12 26.10 -2.08 -2.72
CA ARG A 12 25.10 -1.13 -3.24
C ARG A 12 23.71 -1.75 -3.31
N LYS A 13 23.60 -2.98 -3.84
CA LYS A 13 22.34 -3.72 -3.90
C LYS A 13 21.79 -4.03 -2.49
N ALA A 14 22.65 -4.33 -1.52
CA ALA A 14 22.22 -4.55 -0.14
C ALA A 14 21.65 -3.27 0.48
N ARG A 15 22.34 -2.12 0.30
CA ARG A 15 21.85 -0.80 0.77
C ARG A 15 20.50 -0.44 0.16
N ALA A 16 20.37 -0.54 -1.16
CA ALA A 16 19.11 -0.25 -1.86
C ALA A 16 17.95 -1.16 -1.39
N ARG A 17 18.22 -2.44 -1.08
CA ARG A 17 17.20 -3.34 -0.52
C ARG A 17 16.80 -2.97 0.90
N ASN A 18 17.76 -2.56 1.73
CA ASN A 18 17.48 -2.13 3.10
C ASN A 18 16.67 -0.83 3.13
N GLU A 19 17.01 0.14 2.29
CA GLU A 19 16.24 1.39 2.13
C GLU A 19 14.80 1.09 1.70
N LYS A 20 14.61 0.20 0.70
CA LYS A 20 13.27 -0.24 0.27
C LYS A 20 12.47 -0.94 1.38
N ARG A 21 13.13 -1.70 2.25
CA ARG A 21 12.47 -2.33 3.40
C ARG A 21 12.04 -1.28 4.43
N ALA A 22 12.92 -0.35 4.78
CA ALA A 22 12.61 0.73 5.72
C ALA A 22 11.44 1.61 5.22
N THR A 23 11.39 1.92 3.92
CA THR A 23 10.25 2.66 3.34
C THR A 23 8.97 1.81 3.34
N ALA A 24 9.07 0.52 3.06
CA ALA A 24 7.92 -0.39 3.15
C ALA A 24 7.38 -0.52 4.57
N ASP A 25 8.25 -0.64 5.57
CA ASP A 25 7.88 -0.70 6.99
C ASP A 25 7.24 0.62 7.45
N ALA A 26 7.84 1.76 7.08
CA ALA A 26 7.27 3.08 7.32
C ALA A 26 5.89 3.23 6.65
N ASN A 27 5.71 2.71 5.43
CA ASN A 27 4.44 2.71 4.75
C ASN A 27 3.43 1.74 5.38
N ALA A 28 3.88 0.60 5.90
CA ALA A 28 3.03 -0.34 6.61
C ALA A 28 2.52 0.26 7.92
N VAL A 29 3.33 1.05 8.62
CA VAL A 29 2.91 1.79 9.82
C VAL A 29 2.00 2.96 9.44
N LYS A 30 2.41 3.80 8.47
CA LYS A 30 1.66 5.01 8.06
C LYS A 30 0.34 4.68 7.39
N PHE A 31 0.30 3.62 6.59
CA PHE A 31 -0.85 3.21 5.80
C PHE A 31 -1.32 1.82 6.21
N GLY A 32 -1.37 1.52 7.52
CA GLY A 32 -1.67 0.20 8.14
C GLY A 32 -2.95 -0.53 7.71
N ARG A 33 -3.67 -0.02 6.72
CA ARG A 33 -4.64 -0.77 5.93
C ARG A 33 -3.94 -1.44 4.74
N SER A 34 -3.90 -2.78 4.75
CA SER A 34 -3.47 -3.56 3.59
C SER A 34 -4.26 -3.19 2.33
N LYS A 35 -3.70 -3.44 1.14
CA LYS A 35 -4.42 -3.22 -0.13
C LYS A 35 -5.81 -3.89 -0.10
N ALA A 36 -5.89 -5.13 0.35
CA ALA A 36 -7.15 -5.85 0.49
C ALA A 36 -8.17 -5.17 1.43
N LYS A 37 -7.72 -4.58 2.55
CA LYS A 37 -8.60 -3.79 3.45
C LYS A 37 -9.10 -2.52 2.77
N ARG A 38 -8.24 -1.81 2.04
CA ARG A 38 -8.63 -0.62 1.27
C ARG A 38 -9.65 -0.96 0.19
N ASP A 39 -9.44 -2.05 -0.53
CA ASP A 39 -10.35 -2.52 -1.58
C ASP A 39 -11.71 -2.93 -0.99
N LEU A 40 -11.70 -3.61 0.18
CA LEU A 40 -12.93 -3.96 0.90
C LEU A 40 -13.71 -2.73 1.38
N ASP A 41 -13.02 -1.75 1.97
CA ASP A 41 -13.66 -0.50 2.40
C ASP A 41 -14.27 0.24 1.20
N HIS A 42 -13.54 0.31 0.09
CA HIS A 42 -14.04 0.95 -1.13
C HIS A 42 -15.24 0.23 -1.73
N ALA A 43 -15.27 -1.11 -1.69
CA ALA A 43 -16.41 -1.89 -2.14
C ALA A 43 -17.65 -1.68 -1.25
N ARG A 44 -17.45 -1.61 0.08
CA ARG A 44 -18.52 -1.30 1.04
C ARG A 44 -19.07 0.11 0.84
N GLN A 45 -18.20 1.08 0.61
CA GLN A 45 -18.59 2.46 0.36
C GLN A 45 -19.43 2.57 -0.91
N ARG A 46 -18.98 1.96 -2.02
CA ARG A 46 -19.78 1.90 -3.26
C ARG A 46 -21.14 1.25 -3.04
N GLN A 47 -21.19 0.12 -2.34
CA GLN A 47 -22.46 -0.52 -2.04
C GLN A 47 -23.39 0.38 -1.21
N SER A 48 -22.85 1.18 -0.29
CA SER A 48 -23.67 2.15 0.46
C SER A 48 -24.15 3.30 -0.42
N GLU A 49 -23.28 3.82 -1.30
CA GLU A 49 -23.63 4.87 -2.26
C GLU A 49 -24.72 4.38 -3.22
N ASP A 50 -24.55 3.21 -3.82
CA ASP A 50 -25.55 2.59 -4.70
C ASP A 50 -26.90 2.38 -4.00
N ARG A 51 -26.90 1.98 -2.72
CA ARG A 51 -28.13 1.84 -1.93
C ARG A 51 -28.79 3.18 -1.67
N LEU A 52 -28.02 4.19 -1.29
CA LEU A 52 -28.54 5.53 -1.06
C LEU A 52 -29.12 6.12 -2.35
N ASP A 53 -28.43 5.92 -3.46
CA ASP A 53 -28.86 6.34 -4.78
C ASP A 53 -30.14 5.61 -5.21
N ALA A 54 -30.28 4.31 -4.94
CA ALA A 54 -31.52 3.57 -5.20
C ALA A 54 -32.71 4.03 -4.34
N HIS A 55 -32.43 4.57 -3.16
CA HIS A 55 -33.45 5.12 -2.25
C HIS A 55 -33.66 6.63 -2.43
N ARG A 56 -32.84 7.30 -3.24
CA ARG A 56 -33.01 8.70 -3.58
C ARG A 56 -34.25 8.81 -4.45
N LYS A 57 -35.25 9.50 -3.92
CA LYS A 57 -36.32 10.05 -4.75
C LYS A 57 -35.74 11.29 -5.38
N ASP A 58 -35.60 11.29 -6.69
CA ASP A 58 -35.32 12.50 -7.43
C ASP A 58 -36.58 13.37 -7.28
N ASP A 59 -36.61 14.23 -6.26
CA ASP A 59 -37.59 15.31 -6.16
C ASP A 59 -37.25 16.31 -7.27
N THR A 60 -37.59 15.91 -8.50
CA THR A 60 -37.62 16.76 -9.68
C THR A 60 -39.06 17.25 -9.77
N GLU A 61 -39.35 18.32 -9.04
CA GLU A 61 -40.33 19.31 -9.48
C GLU A 61 -39.64 20.36 -10.36
#